data_AF-A0A6G4X2Q5-F1
#
_entry.id   AF-A0A6G4X2Q5-F1
#
_cell.length_a   1.000
_cell.length_b   1.000
_cell.length_c   1.000
_cell.angle_alpha   90.00
_cell.angle_beta   90.00
_cell.angle_gamma   90.00
#
_symmetry.space_group_name_H-M   'P 1'
#
loop_
_entity.id
_entity.type
_entity.pdbx_description
1 polymer ?
#
loop_
_entity_poly.entity_id
_entity_poly.type
_entity_poly.pdbx_seq_one_letter_code
_entity_poly.pdbx_strand_id
1 'polypeptide(L)'
;MNSLHGYTVHDIDRLARIAAASAHSGGLDAPTRHDLAWSGIAEALVAAEDTPTRQGLIHVGRNAVHAELAACMHARGYQSGNTTAGSDASPRWATYWRTPPEPNAMDRLVEHLAAVQIGDMFTMSEGRAVEALAVHEEYAQAAEALGLSYKTFAAHIAAARRRFRSHWFAPDTAPPVRGHDKRRGSQEPQTHCGRGHLLDGDNLRIQIRRRGRRERVCRACVRDRSIAAAA
;
A
#
# COMPACT_ATOMS: atom_id res chain seq x y z
N MET A 1 1.21 49.46 27.32
CA MET A 1 1.56 48.63 26.15
C MET A 1 2.97 49.00 25.74
N ASN A 2 3.93 48.08 25.87
CA ASN A 2 5.32 48.33 25.48
C ASN A 2 5.40 48.36 23.95
N SER A 3 5.68 49.53 23.39
CA SER A 3 6.04 49.71 21.99
C SER A 3 7.53 49.46 21.83
N LEU A 4 7.90 48.52 20.96
CA LEU A 4 9.31 48.27 20.63
C LEU A 4 9.70 49.24 19.51
N HIS A 5 10.70 50.08 19.74
CA HIS A 5 11.14 51.13 18.79
C HIS A 5 9.99 52.02 18.28
N GLY A 6 8.96 52.24 19.09
CA GLY A 6 7.78 53.04 18.73
C GLY A 6 6.73 52.31 17.88
N TYR A 7 6.92 51.02 17.57
CA TYR A 7 5.93 50.20 16.88
C TYR A 7 5.00 49.50 17.88
N THR A 8 3.70 49.55 17.60
CA THR A 8 2.68 48.79 18.34
C THR A 8 2.44 47.43 17.68
N VAL A 9 1.81 46.50 18.40
CA VAL A 9 1.37 45.20 17.83
C VAL A 9 0.48 45.41 16.60
N HIS A 10 -0.36 46.46 16.61
CA HIS A 10 -1.21 46.81 15.48
C HIS A 10 -0.39 47.29 14.27
N ASP A 11 0.72 48.01 14.50
CA ASP A 11 1.62 48.40 13.41
C ASP A 11 2.31 47.17 12.81
N ILE A 12 2.73 46.22 13.64
CA ILE A 12 3.35 44.96 13.20
C ILE A 12 2.36 44.17 12.33
N ASP A 13 1.12 43.99 12.80
CA ASP A 13 0.07 43.29 12.04
C ASP A 13 -0.20 43.95 10.69
N ARG A 14 -0.28 45.29 10.66
CA ARG A 14 -0.46 46.05 9.42
C ARG A 14 0.71 45.85 8.45
N LEU A 15 1.95 45.88 8.93
CA LEU A 15 3.14 45.68 8.10
C LEU A 15 3.23 44.23 7.60
N ALA A 16 2.87 43.25 8.43
CA ALA A 16 2.84 41.84 8.08
C ALA A 16 1.85 41.56 6.95
N ARG A 17 0.64 42.14 6.98
CA ARG A 17 -0.34 42.03 5.89
C ARG A 17 0.21 42.57 4.56
N ILE A 18 0.91 43.71 4.60
CA ILE A 18 1.53 44.31 3.40
C ILE A 18 2.63 43.40 2.86
N ALA A 19 3.53 42.92 3.73
CA ALA A 19 4.60 41.99 3.35
C ALA A 19 4.04 40.70 2.74
N ALA A 20 3.07 40.05 3.41
CA ALA A 20 2.44 38.81 2.98
C ALA A 20 1.67 38.94 1.64
N ALA A 21 1.04 40.09 1.39
CA ALA A 21 0.40 40.38 0.11
C ALA A 21 1.44 40.58 -1.02
N SER A 22 2.59 41.18 -0.71
CA SER A 22 3.63 41.49 -1.70
C SER A 22 4.53 40.30 -2.07
N ALA A 23 4.52 39.21 -1.30
CA ALA A 23 5.42 38.07 -1.49
C ALA A 23 5.08 37.19 -2.72
N HIS A 24 3.89 37.34 -3.34
CA HIS A 24 3.46 36.62 -4.56
C HIS A 24 3.82 35.11 -4.57
N SER A 25 3.71 34.42 -3.43
CA SER A 25 4.10 33.01 -3.29
C SER A 25 2.88 32.08 -3.39
N GLY A 26 2.59 31.60 -4.60
CA GLY A 26 1.47 30.68 -4.86
C GLY A 26 1.55 29.30 -4.18
N GLY A 27 2.68 28.98 -3.53
CA GLY A 27 2.89 27.72 -2.80
C GLY A 27 2.51 27.73 -1.32
N LEU A 28 2.11 28.87 -0.77
CA LEU A 28 1.68 29.04 0.62
C LEU A 28 0.31 29.73 0.64
N ASP A 29 -0.57 29.37 1.56
CA ASP A 29 -1.86 30.03 1.74
C ASP A 29 -1.72 31.39 2.45
N ALA A 30 -2.75 32.24 2.34
CA ALA A 30 -2.67 33.62 2.83
C ALA A 30 -2.43 33.75 4.35
N PRO A 31 -3.07 32.94 5.23
CA PRO A 31 -2.79 32.96 6.66
C PRO A 31 -1.32 32.63 6.99
N THR A 32 -0.77 31.56 6.41
CA THR A 32 0.63 31.17 6.64
C THR A 32 1.60 32.26 6.23
N ARG A 33 1.38 32.93 5.10
CA ARG A 33 2.24 34.06 4.68
C ARG A 33 2.17 35.23 5.67
N HIS A 34 0.99 35.50 6.22
CA HIS A 34 0.82 36.53 7.24
C HIS A 34 1.61 36.19 8.50
N ASP A 35 1.47 34.98 9.03
CA ASP A 35 2.10 34.57 10.28
C ASP A 35 3.63 34.54 10.16
N LEU A 36 4.16 34.06 9.03
CA LEU A 36 5.60 34.10 8.73
C LEU A 36 6.12 35.53 8.63
N ALA A 37 5.39 36.42 7.92
CA ALA A 37 5.77 37.82 7.82
C ALA A 37 5.73 38.52 9.19
N TRP A 38 4.72 38.22 10.00
CA TRP A 38 4.56 38.74 11.35
C TRP A 38 5.74 38.31 12.25
N SER A 39 6.07 37.01 12.27
CA SER A 39 7.19 36.48 13.07
C SER A 39 8.50 37.11 12.65
N GLY A 40 8.79 37.15 11.34
CA GLY A 40 10.02 37.76 10.82
C GLY A 40 10.15 39.25 11.17
N ILE A 41 9.05 40.01 11.15
CA ILE A 41 9.03 41.42 11.58
C ILE A 41 9.27 41.53 13.09
N ALA A 42 8.62 40.70 13.90
CA ALA A 42 8.77 40.71 15.35
C ALA A 42 10.20 40.36 15.78
N GLU A 43 10.80 39.33 15.18
CA GLU A 43 12.19 38.94 15.41
C GLU A 43 13.17 40.04 15.00
N ALA A 44 12.97 40.67 13.84
CA ALA A 44 13.80 41.78 13.38
C ALA A 44 13.70 43.00 14.31
N LEU A 45 12.52 43.26 14.86
CA LEU A 45 12.31 44.32 15.83
C LEU A 45 13.05 44.03 17.15
N VAL A 46 12.97 42.80 17.66
CA VAL A 46 13.67 42.41 18.90
C VAL A 46 15.19 42.41 18.74
N ALA A 47 15.69 42.06 17.55
CA ALA A 47 17.12 42.00 17.26
C ALA A 47 17.74 43.35 16.89
N ALA A 48 16.95 44.38 16.60
CA ALA A 48 17.47 45.67 16.15
C ALA A 48 17.97 46.53 17.32
N GLU A 49 19.19 47.06 17.20
CA GLU A 49 19.73 48.03 18.16
C GLU A 49 19.13 49.43 17.94
N ASP A 50 18.94 49.80 16.66
CA ASP A 50 18.32 51.06 16.23
C ASP A 50 16.91 50.85 15.70
N THR A 51 16.09 51.90 15.72
CA THR A 51 14.72 51.87 15.20
C THR A 51 14.68 51.53 13.71
N PRO A 52 14.17 50.34 13.32
CA PRO A 52 14.13 49.94 11.92
C PRO A 52 13.05 50.71 11.15
N THR A 53 13.31 50.94 9.86
CA THR A 53 12.33 51.61 8.98
C THR A 53 11.18 50.68 8.63
N ARG A 54 9.99 51.25 8.38
CA ARG A 54 8.81 50.48 7.94
C ARG A 54 9.08 49.65 6.68
N GLN A 55 9.79 50.22 5.71
CA GLN A 55 10.16 49.52 4.48
C GLN A 55 11.13 48.36 4.75
N GLY A 56 12.09 48.55 5.66
CA GLY A 56 12.99 47.49 6.10
C GLY A 56 12.23 46.32 6.72
N LEU A 57 11.27 46.60 7.61
CA LEU A 57 10.43 45.58 8.23
C LEU A 57 9.57 44.83 7.20
N ILE A 58 8.93 45.54 6.25
CA ILE A 58 8.19 44.89 5.16
C ILE A 58 9.10 43.98 4.34
N HIS A 59 10.31 44.43 4.04
CA HIS A 59 11.29 43.63 3.29
C HIS A 59 11.69 42.36 4.05
N VAL A 60 11.99 42.47 5.35
CA VAL A 60 12.33 41.31 6.19
C VAL A 60 11.16 40.32 6.29
N GLY A 61 9.94 40.81 6.52
CA GLY A 61 8.74 39.97 6.54
C GLY A 61 8.52 39.25 5.20
N ARG A 62 8.76 39.92 4.07
CA ARG A 62 8.68 39.29 2.74
C ARG A 62 9.74 38.20 2.57
N ASN A 63 10.97 38.44 3.03
CA ASN A 63 12.05 37.47 2.95
C ASN A 63 11.78 36.23 3.80
N ALA A 64 11.15 36.38 4.97
CA ALA A 64 10.74 35.25 5.81
C ALA A 64 9.76 34.31 5.05
N VAL A 65 8.77 34.88 4.35
CA VAL A 65 7.85 34.10 3.51
C VAL A 65 8.57 33.38 2.38
N HIS A 66 9.52 34.05 1.71
CA HIS A 66 10.31 33.43 0.63
C HIS A 66 11.24 32.32 1.13
N ALA A 67 11.85 32.49 2.31
CA ALA A 67 12.72 31.50 2.93
C ALA A 67 11.94 30.21 3.22
N GLU A 68 10.74 30.32 3.79
CA GLU A 68 9.88 29.16 4.06
C GLU A 68 9.44 28.47 2.76
N LEU A 69 9.04 29.25 1.74
CA LEU A 69 8.70 28.69 0.44
C LEU A 69 9.90 27.92 -0.16
N ALA A 70 11.11 28.48 -0.09
CA ALA A 70 12.32 27.83 -0.56
C ALA A 70 12.62 26.54 0.23
N ALA A 71 12.44 26.54 1.54
CA ALA A 71 12.58 25.35 2.39
C ALA A 71 11.56 24.26 2.01
N CYS A 72 10.29 24.63 1.84
CA CYS A 72 9.23 23.75 1.37
C CYS A 72 9.54 23.17 -0.01
N MET A 73 9.99 23.99 -0.96
CA MET A 73 10.40 23.57 -2.30
C MET A 73 11.58 22.60 -2.25
N HIS A 74 12.61 22.92 -1.46
CA HIS A 74 13.79 22.08 -1.28
C HIS A 74 13.42 20.71 -0.66
N ALA A 75 12.63 20.71 0.41
CA ALA A 75 12.15 19.47 1.04
C ALA A 75 11.32 18.61 0.06
N ARG A 76 10.62 19.26 -0.86
CA ARG A 76 9.88 18.60 -1.95
C ARG A 76 10.73 18.35 -3.18
N GLY A 77 12.06 18.44 -3.10
CA GLY A 77 12.99 18.07 -4.17
C GLY A 77 13.00 19.00 -5.39
N TYR A 78 12.41 20.19 -5.30
CA TYR A 78 12.46 21.17 -6.40
C TYR A 78 13.88 21.72 -6.56
N GLN A 79 14.37 21.76 -7.80
CA GLN A 79 15.65 22.41 -8.09
C GLN A 79 15.50 23.94 -8.01
N SER A 80 16.38 24.58 -7.24
CA SER A 80 16.49 26.03 -7.19
C SER A 80 16.75 26.58 -8.60
N GLY A 81 15.87 27.46 -9.09
CA GLY A 81 16.04 28.17 -10.36
C GLY A 81 15.15 27.72 -11.52
N ASN A 82 14.33 26.66 -11.38
CA ASN A 82 13.47 26.17 -12.46
C ASN A 82 12.02 25.94 -12.01
N THR A 83 11.38 26.99 -11.47
CA THR A 83 9.98 26.94 -11.00
C THR A 83 8.95 26.84 -12.14
N THR A 84 9.35 27.02 -13.39
CA THR A 84 8.49 26.96 -14.58
C THR A 84 8.39 25.57 -15.21
N ALA A 85 9.19 24.59 -14.77
CA ALA A 85 9.23 23.25 -15.38
C ALA A 85 8.11 22.28 -14.90
N GLY A 86 7.11 22.75 -14.15
CA GLY A 86 5.96 21.92 -13.76
C GLY A 86 6.35 20.67 -12.97
N SER A 87 5.81 19.49 -13.32
CA SER A 87 6.14 18.21 -12.68
C SER A 87 7.60 17.80 -12.84
N ASP A 88 8.30 18.32 -13.85
CA ASP A 88 9.71 18.03 -14.12
C ASP A 88 10.65 18.88 -13.24
N ALA A 89 10.11 19.86 -12.51
CA ALA A 89 10.88 20.69 -11.59
C ALA A 89 11.27 19.94 -10.29
N SER A 90 10.65 18.78 -10.01
CA SER A 90 10.97 17.94 -8.84
C SER A 90 11.15 16.45 -9.20
N PRO A 91 12.22 16.10 -9.91
CA PRO A 91 12.45 14.73 -10.37
C PRO A 91 12.70 13.78 -9.19
N ARG A 92 13.41 14.22 -8.14
CA ARG A 92 13.76 13.35 -6.99
C ARG A 92 12.57 13.01 -6.10
N TRP A 93 11.67 13.95 -5.86
CA TRP A 93 10.43 13.69 -5.12
C TRP A 93 9.51 12.78 -5.93
N ALA A 94 9.39 13.03 -7.24
CA ALA A 94 8.64 12.15 -8.12
C ALA A 94 9.23 10.73 -8.13
N THR A 95 10.55 10.57 -8.17
CA THR A 95 11.21 9.26 -8.04
C THR A 95 10.87 8.58 -6.71
N TYR A 96 10.99 9.28 -5.58
CA TYR A 96 10.70 8.69 -4.26
C TYR A 96 9.26 8.16 -4.15
N TRP A 97 8.27 8.91 -4.65
CA TRP A 97 6.86 8.51 -4.53
C TRP A 97 6.34 7.63 -5.67
N ARG A 98 6.97 7.66 -6.87
CA ARG A 98 6.52 6.89 -8.05
C ARG A 98 7.33 5.61 -8.28
N THR A 99 8.53 5.52 -7.74
CA THR A 99 9.31 4.29 -7.79
C THR A 99 8.92 3.44 -6.58
N PRO A 100 8.21 2.31 -6.77
CA PRO A 100 8.02 1.37 -5.68
C PRO A 100 9.41 0.95 -5.20
N PRO A 101 9.70 0.99 -3.89
CA PRO A 101 10.99 0.55 -3.40
C PRO A 101 11.19 -0.90 -3.86
N GLU A 102 12.29 -1.17 -4.57
CA GLU A 102 12.70 -2.55 -4.74
C GLU A 102 12.89 -3.15 -3.34
N PRO A 103 12.42 -4.39 -3.09
CA PRO A 103 12.66 -5.05 -1.81
C PRO A 103 14.15 -5.02 -1.53
N ASN A 104 14.57 -4.21 -0.56
CA ASN A 104 15.98 -4.07 -0.28
C ASN A 104 16.46 -5.36 0.42
N ALA A 105 17.77 -5.52 0.57
CA ALA A 105 18.31 -6.73 1.20
C ALA A 105 17.75 -6.99 2.61
N MET A 106 17.36 -5.92 3.33
CA MET A 106 16.75 -6.03 4.66
C MET A 106 15.33 -6.57 4.58
N ASP A 107 14.50 -6.13 3.62
CA ASP A 107 13.14 -6.64 3.48
C ASP A 107 13.16 -8.16 3.23
N ARG A 108 14.06 -8.63 2.36
CA ARG A 108 14.24 -10.07 2.12
C ARG A 108 14.71 -10.83 3.36
N LEU A 109 15.63 -10.24 4.13
CA LEU A 109 16.13 -10.84 5.37
C LEU A 109 15.03 -10.93 6.43
N VAL A 110 14.24 -9.86 6.59
CA VAL A 110 13.10 -9.81 7.51
C VAL A 110 12.04 -10.83 7.11
N GLU A 111 11.68 -10.91 5.82
CA GLU A 111 10.74 -11.90 5.32
C GLU A 111 11.23 -13.33 5.56
N HIS A 112 12.52 -13.59 5.34
CA HIS A 112 13.12 -14.91 5.58
C HIS A 112 13.10 -15.29 7.06
N LEU A 113 13.53 -14.38 7.94
CA LEU A 113 13.52 -14.61 9.39
C LEU A 113 12.10 -14.85 9.91
N ALA A 114 11.15 -14.03 9.48
CA ALA A 114 9.74 -14.18 9.85
C ALA A 114 9.19 -15.53 9.37
N ALA A 115 9.53 -15.96 8.15
CA ALA A 115 9.09 -17.26 7.63
C ALA A 115 9.63 -18.44 8.46
N VAL A 116 10.88 -18.38 8.91
CA VAL A 116 11.47 -19.39 9.81
C VAL A 116 10.76 -19.41 11.15
N GLN A 117 10.62 -18.25 11.81
CA GLN A 117 9.97 -18.14 13.12
C GLN A 117 8.51 -18.62 13.11
N ILE A 118 7.76 -18.30 12.05
CA ILE A 118 6.38 -18.76 11.90
C ILE A 118 6.34 -20.25 11.55
N GLY A 119 7.32 -20.74 10.78
CA GLY A 119 7.47 -22.16 10.47
C GLY A 119 7.63 -23.02 11.72
N ASP A 120 8.38 -22.54 12.72
CA ASP A 120 8.54 -23.22 14.02
C ASP A 120 7.23 -23.36 14.81
N MET A 121 6.20 -22.57 14.47
CA MET A 121 4.89 -22.63 15.09
C MET A 121 3.94 -23.65 14.46
N PHE A 122 4.34 -24.28 13.35
CA PHE A 122 3.55 -25.32 12.70
C PHE A 122 3.48 -26.58 13.56
N THR A 123 2.35 -27.28 13.48
CA THR A 123 2.32 -28.66 13.98
C THR A 123 3.20 -29.55 13.11
N MET A 124 3.67 -30.69 13.66
CA MET A 124 4.50 -31.64 12.93
C MET A 124 3.88 -32.05 11.57
N SER A 125 2.56 -32.29 11.52
CA SER A 125 1.85 -32.65 10.30
C SER A 125 1.76 -31.50 9.28
N GLU A 126 1.59 -30.27 9.73
CA GLU A 126 1.58 -29.08 8.88
C GLU A 126 2.97 -28.80 8.29
N GLY A 127 4.01 -28.84 9.13
CA GLY A 127 5.41 -28.64 8.72
C GLY A 127 5.85 -29.65 7.67
N ARG A 128 5.62 -30.95 7.91
CA ARG A 128 5.93 -32.01 6.94
C ARG A 128 5.18 -31.84 5.62
N ALA A 129 3.93 -31.40 5.66
CA ALA A 129 3.17 -31.16 4.43
C ALA A 129 3.75 -29.99 3.62
N VAL A 130 4.13 -28.89 4.29
CA VAL A 130 4.76 -27.73 3.64
C VAL A 130 6.11 -28.10 3.05
N GLU A 131 6.94 -28.83 3.78
CA GLU A 131 8.24 -29.32 3.32
C GLU A 131 8.10 -30.24 2.10
N ALA A 132 7.21 -31.23 2.16
CA ALA A 132 6.94 -32.10 1.02
C ALA A 132 6.44 -31.31 -0.22
N LEU A 133 5.60 -30.29 -0.02
CA LEU A 133 5.15 -29.43 -1.13
C LEU A 133 6.30 -28.57 -1.70
N ALA A 134 7.27 -28.18 -0.88
CA ALA A 134 8.43 -27.42 -1.33
C ALA A 134 9.38 -28.28 -2.18
N VAL A 135 9.51 -29.57 -1.85
CA VAL A 135 10.36 -30.51 -2.59
C VAL A 135 9.72 -30.97 -3.90
N HIS A 136 8.43 -31.32 -3.87
CA HIS A 136 7.77 -31.96 -5.01
C HIS A 136 7.01 -30.99 -5.93
N GLU A 137 6.77 -29.75 -5.47
CA GLU A 137 6.03 -28.68 -6.16
C GLU A 137 4.56 -29.00 -6.54
N GLU A 138 4.16 -30.27 -6.51
CA GLU A 138 2.83 -30.80 -6.83
C GLU A 138 2.17 -31.47 -5.63
N TYR A 139 0.87 -31.19 -5.45
CA TYR A 139 0.11 -31.70 -4.30
C TYR A 139 -0.06 -33.23 -4.30
N ALA A 140 -0.21 -33.86 -5.48
CA ALA A 140 -0.41 -35.30 -5.58
C ALA A 140 0.87 -36.06 -5.18
N GLN A 141 2.00 -35.65 -5.76
CA GLN A 141 3.32 -36.24 -5.46
C GLN A 141 3.72 -36.02 -4.00
N ALA A 142 3.49 -34.81 -3.46
CA ALA A 142 3.77 -34.52 -2.05
C ALA A 142 2.89 -35.33 -1.08
N ALA A 143 1.61 -35.58 -1.45
CA ALA A 143 0.73 -36.42 -0.65
C ALA A 143 1.18 -37.88 -0.65
N GLU A 144 1.58 -38.41 -1.81
CA GLU A 144 2.10 -39.77 -1.97
C GLU A 144 3.38 -39.98 -1.17
N ALA A 145 4.33 -39.04 -1.22
CA ALA A 145 5.59 -39.11 -0.47
C ALA A 145 5.38 -39.18 1.05
N LEU A 146 4.26 -38.65 1.56
CA LEU A 146 3.90 -38.71 2.98
C LEU A 146 2.95 -39.88 3.32
N GLY A 147 2.55 -40.69 2.34
CA GLY A 147 1.57 -41.77 2.52
C GLY A 147 0.16 -41.26 2.88
N LEU A 148 -0.19 -40.03 2.46
CA LEU A 148 -1.45 -39.39 2.78
C LEU A 148 -2.40 -39.38 1.59
N SER A 149 -3.71 -39.40 1.86
CA SER A 149 -4.68 -39.05 0.82
C SER A 149 -4.51 -37.59 0.39
N TYR A 150 -4.75 -37.30 -0.88
CA TYR A 150 -4.74 -35.93 -1.41
C TYR A 150 -5.59 -34.96 -0.57
N LYS A 151 -6.77 -35.40 -0.13
CA LYS A 151 -7.70 -34.59 0.67
C LYS A 151 -7.12 -34.25 2.04
N THR A 152 -6.49 -35.23 2.69
CA THR A 152 -5.82 -35.03 3.99
C THR A 152 -4.65 -34.07 3.85
N PHE A 153 -3.82 -34.27 2.84
CA PHE A 153 -2.69 -33.39 2.54
C PHE A 153 -3.14 -31.95 2.28
N ALA A 154 -4.15 -31.75 1.43
CA ALA A 154 -4.70 -30.43 1.14
C ALA A 154 -5.26 -29.75 2.40
N ALA A 155 -5.84 -30.50 3.34
CA ALA A 155 -6.30 -29.98 4.62
C ALA A 155 -5.14 -29.50 5.51
N HIS A 156 -4.04 -30.23 5.56
CA HIS A 156 -2.83 -29.80 6.28
C HIS A 156 -2.24 -28.52 5.69
N ILE A 157 -2.12 -28.42 4.35
CA ILE A 157 -1.65 -27.18 3.71
C ILE A 157 -2.60 -26.01 3.99
N ALA A 158 -3.91 -26.23 3.95
CA ALA A 158 -4.87 -25.17 4.26
C ALA A 158 -4.77 -24.71 5.73
N ALA A 159 -4.52 -25.64 6.66
CA ALA A 159 -4.30 -25.32 8.07
C ALA A 159 -3.00 -24.53 8.28
N ALA A 160 -1.89 -25.00 7.69
CA ALA A 160 -0.60 -24.31 7.70
C ALA A 160 -0.71 -22.88 7.16
N ARG A 161 -1.40 -22.67 6.03
CA ARG A 161 -1.64 -21.33 5.46
C ARG A 161 -2.43 -20.40 6.37
N ARG A 162 -3.47 -20.92 7.04
CA ARG A 162 -4.26 -20.13 7.99
C ARG A 162 -3.41 -19.73 9.19
N ARG A 163 -2.64 -20.67 9.75
CA ARG A 163 -1.75 -20.43 10.87
C ARG A 163 -0.66 -19.43 10.51
N PHE A 164 0.02 -19.62 9.38
CA PHE A 164 1.02 -18.69 8.87
C PHE A 164 0.45 -17.29 8.73
N ARG A 165 -0.72 -17.16 8.08
CA ARG A 165 -1.39 -15.87 7.91
C ARG A 165 -1.77 -15.23 9.25
N SER A 166 -2.23 -16.01 10.23
CA SER A 166 -2.58 -15.46 11.54
C SER A 166 -1.37 -14.86 12.24
N HIS A 167 -0.21 -15.51 12.17
CA HIS A 167 1.00 -15.01 12.82
C HIS A 167 1.66 -13.88 12.03
N TRP A 168 1.63 -13.95 10.70
CA TRP A 168 2.21 -12.91 9.84
C TRP A 168 1.59 -11.53 10.07
N PHE A 169 0.30 -11.47 10.40
CA PHE A 169 -0.41 -10.20 10.59
C PHE A 169 -0.60 -9.83 12.07
N ALA A 170 -0.17 -10.65 13.03
CA ALA A 170 -0.35 -10.36 14.45
C ALA A 170 0.39 -9.08 14.89
N PRO A 171 -0.18 -8.25 15.78
CA PRO A 171 -1.45 -8.43 16.49
C PRO A 171 -2.70 -8.04 15.69
N ASP A 172 -2.53 -7.53 14.46
CA ASP A 172 -3.62 -7.10 13.61
C ASP A 172 -4.36 -8.27 12.96
N THR A 173 -5.57 -7.99 12.44
CA THR A 173 -6.34 -8.97 11.68
C THR A 173 -5.87 -9.01 10.24
N ALA A 174 -5.50 -10.20 9.76
CA ALA A 174 -5.10 -10.39 8.38
C ALA A 174 -6.20 -9.93 7.40
N PRO A 175 -5.86 -9.20 6.32
CA PRO A 175 -6.86 -8.75 5.34
C PRO A 175 -7.57 -9.95 4.66
N PRO A 176 -8.71 -9.76 3.99
CA PRO A 176 -9.36 -10.86 3.27
C PRO A 176 -8.48 -11.36 2.11
N VAL A 177 -8.40 -12.69 1.95
CA VAL A 177 -7.64 -13.30 0.84
C VAL A 177 -8.37 -13.05 -0.47
N ARG A 178 -7.74 -12.32 -1.40
CA ARG A 178 -8.24 -12.15 -2.77
C ARG A 178 -7.56 -13.15 -3.70
N GLY A 179 -8.28 -14.19 -4.10
CA GLY A 179 -7.85 -15.13 -5.16
C GLY A 179 -7.67 -16.58 -4.72
N HIS A 180 -7.75 -17.47 -5.70
CA HIS A 180 -7.41 -18.89 -5.56
C HIS A 180 -5.92 -19.10 -5.89
N ASP A 181 -5.30 -20.05 -5.22
CA ASP A 181 -3.93 -20.49 -5.50
C ASP A 181 -3.79 -20.94 -6.97
N LYS A 182 -2.92 -20.25 -7.71
CA LYS A 182 -2.74 -20.40 -9.17
C LYS A 182 -1.60 -21.37 -9.56
N ARG A 183 -1.18 -22.27 -8.66
CA ARG A 183 -0.22 -23.33 -9.05
C ARG A 183 -0.84 -24.26 -10.11
N ARG A 184 -0.03 -24.67 -11.10
CA ARG A 184 -0.45 -25.26 -12.40
C ARG A 184 -1.45 -26.42 -12.33
N GLY A 185 -1.54 -27.17 -11.22
CA GLY A 185 -2.48 -28.29 -11.07
C GLY A 185 -3.94 -27.92 -10.75
N SER A 186 -4.25 -26.69 -10.33
CA SER A 186 -5.63 -26.29 -9.99
C SER A 186 -6.46 -25.82 -11.19
N GLN A 187 -5.82 -25.64 -12.35
CA GLN A 187 -6.44 -25.12 -13.57
C GLN A 187 -6.82 -26.19 -14.58
N GLU A 188 -6.40 -27.45 -14.40
CA GLU A 188 -6.79 -28.48 -15.35
C GLU A 188 -8.31 -28.64 -15.33
N PRO A 189 -8.99 -28.34 -16.45
CA PRO A 189 -10.42 -28.42 -16.50
C PRO A 189 -10.80 -29.88 -16.27
N GLN A 190 -11.52 -30.16 -15.16
CA GLN A 190 -11.97 -31.49 -14.79
C GLN A 190 -12.39 -32.31 -16.04
N THR A 191 -11.57 -33.30 -16.40
CA THR A 191 -11.74 -34.06 -17.65
C THR A 191 -12.77 -35.16 -17.52
N HIS A 192 -13.07 -35.59 -16.29
CA HIS A 192 -14.00 -36.68 -16.00
C HIS A 192 -14.97 -36.31 -14.89
N CYS A 193 -16.22 -36.74 -14.99
CA CYS A 193 -17.20 -36.54 -13.92
C CYS A 193 -16.94 -37.50 -12.74
N GLY A 194 -17.63 -37.32 -11.61
CA GLY A 194 -17.47 -38.19 -10.43
C GLY A 194 -17.84 -39.67 -10.64
N ARG A 195 -18.43 -40.04 -11.78
CA ARG A 195 -18.69 -41.42 -12.22
C ARG A 195 -17.71 -41.91 -13.31
N GLY A 196 -16.67 -41.13 -13.63
CA GLY A 196 -15.67 -41.51 -14.62
C GLY A 196 -16.03 -41.22 -16.08
N HIS A 197 -17.15 -40.57 -16.39
CA HIS A 197 -17.46 -40.20 -17.78
C HIS A 197 -16.64 -39.00 -18.24
N LEU A 198 -16.06 -39.07 -19.44
CA LEU A 198 -15.36 -37.97 -20.09
C LEU A 198 -16.29 -36.74 -20.24
N LEU A 199 -15.85 -35.59 -19.73
CA LEU A 199 -16.53 -34.30 -19.78
C LEU A 199 -16.08 -33.51 -21.01
N ASP A 200 -16.36 -34.04 -22.18
CA ASP A 200 -16.03 -33.42 -23.46
C ASP A 200 -17.22 -33.45 -24.42
N GLY A 201 -17.22 -32.53 -25.40
CA GLY A 201 -18.22 -32.40 -26.45
C GLY A 201 -19.66 -32.58 -25.95
N ASP A 202 -20.33 -33.62 -26.47
CA ASP A 202 -21.74 -33.91 -26.20
C ASP A 202 -22.05 -34.37 -24.78
N ASN A 203 -21.06 -34.83 -24.02
CA ASN A 203 -21.24 -35.27 -22.64
C ASN A 203 -21.12 -34.11 -21.64
N LEU A 204 -20.66 -32.95 -22.08
CA LEU A 204 -20.53 -31.75 -21.25
C LEU A 204 -21.75 -30.83 -21.39
N ARG A 205 -22.36 -30.45 -20.26
CA ARG A 205 -23.36 -29.39 -20.18
C ARG A 205 -22.97 -28.40 -19.11
N ILE A 206 -23.03 -27.10 -19.40
CA ILE A 206 -22.89 -26.05 -18.39
C ILE A 206 -24.28 -25.75 -17.82
N GLN A 207 -24.44 -25.90 -16.51
CA GLN A 207 -25.66 -25.57 -15.79
C GLN A 207 -25.44 -24.37 -14.87
N ILE A 208 -26.40 -23.44 -14.85
CA ILE A 208 -26.41 -22.31 -13.92
C ILE A 208 -27.20 -22.72 -12.68
N ARG A 209 -26.57 -22.69 -11.51
CA ARG A 209 -27.20 -22.97 -10.21
C ARG A 209 -27.79 -21.71 -9.59
N ARG A 210 -28.57 -21.88 -8.50
CA ARG A 210 -29.03 -20.77 -7.66
C ARG A 210 -27.82 -19.88 -7.28
N ARG A 211 -27.97 -18.56 -7.40
CA ARG A 211 -26.90 -17.53 -7.26
C ARG A 211 -25.92 -17.39 -8.45
N GLY A 212 -26.26 -17.85 -9.65
CA GLY A 212 -25.51 -17.53 -10.88
C GLY A 212 -24.21 -18.29 -11.10
N ARG A 213 -23.87 -19.26 -10.23
CA ARG A 213 -22.68 -20.09 -10.38
C ARG A 213 -22.82 -21.04 -11.57
N ARG A 214 -21.86 -21.04 -12.49
CA ARG A 214 -21.75 -21.98 -13.62
C ARG A 214 -21.04 -23.26 -13.17
N GLU A 215 -21.64 -24.41 -13.44
CA GLU A 215 -21.11 -25.73 -13.09
C GLU A 215 -21.07 -26.63 -14.34
N ARG A 216 -19.99 -27.41 -14.52
CA ARG A 216 -19.89 -28.44 -15.58
C ARG A 216 -20.60 -29.70 -15.10
N VAL A 217 -21.58 -30.16 -15.85
CA VAL A 217 -22.42 -31.32 -15.52
C VAL A 217 -22.31 -32.36 -16.64
N CYS A 218 -22.17 -33.62 -16.26
CA CYS A 218 -22.16 -34.74 -17.20
C CYS A 218 -23.58 -35.06 -17.67
N ARG A 219 -23.82 -35.06 -18.99
CA ARG A 219 -25.12 -35.40 -19.58
C ARG A 219 -25.54 -36.85 -19.33
N ALA A 220 -24.60 -37.81 -19.33
CA ALA A 220 -24.90 -39.20 -19.00
C ALA A 220 -25.45 -39.32 -17.55
N CYS A 221 -24.78 -38.71 -16.58
CA CYS A 221 -25.22 -38.72 -15.18
C CYS A 221 -26.55 -37.98 -14.94
N VAL A 222 -26.92 -37.04 -15.82
CA VAL A 222 -28.23 -36.37 -15.78
C VAL A 222 -29.30 -37.29 -16.35
N ARG A 223 -29.03 -37.96 -17.48
CA ARG A 223 -29.93 -38.95 -18.09
C ARG A 223 -30.25 -40.08 -17.11
N ASP A 224 -29.23 -40.67 -16.49
CA ASP A 224 -29.40 -41.74 -15.50
C ASP A 224 -30.30 -41.29 -14.34
N ARG A 225 -30.10 -40.04 -13.87
CA ARG A 225 -30.91 -39.46 -12.79
C ARG A 225 -32.34 -39.19 -13.21
N SER A 226 -32.59 -38.75 -14.45
CA SER A 226 -33.95 -38.55 -14.95
C SER A 226 -34.69 -39.86 -15.14
N ILE A 227 -34.01 -40.92 -15.59
CA ILE A 227 -34.59 -42.26 -15.73
C ILE A 227 -34.94 -42.81 -14.33
N ALA A 228 -34.01 -42.72 -13.38
CA ALA A 228 -34.23 -43.17 -12.01
C ALA A 228 -35.30 -42.35 -11.24
N ALA A 229 -35.61 -41.13 -11.68
CA ALA A 229 -36.67 -40.31 -11.09
C ALA A 229 -38.04 -40.52 -11.75
N ALA A 230 -38.08 -41.19 -12.91
CA ALA A 230 -39.30 -41.52 -13.65
C ALA A 230 -39.74 -42.98 -13.46
N ALA A 231 -38.91 -43.81 -12.81
CA ALA A 231 -39.21 -45.16 -12.36
C ALA A 231 -39.64 -45.14 -10.89
#